data_AF-A0A2E5D9W5-F1
#
_entry.id   AF-A0A2E5D9W5-F1
#
_cell.length_a   1.000
_cell.length_b   1.000
_cell.length_c   1.000
_cell.angle_alpha   90.00
_cell.angle_beta   90.00
_cell.angle_gamma   90.00
#
_symmetry.space_group_name_H-M   'P 1'
#
loop_
_entity.id
_entity.type
_entity.pdbx_description
1 polymer ?
#
loop_
_entity_poly.entity_id
_entity_poly.type
_entity_poly.pdbx_seq_one_letter_code
_entity_poly.pdbx_strand_id
1 'polypeptide(L)'
;MKISILTIFGGCTLLLSLPTLAQSQQEMNSQARESFKRADAELNAVYKKVIALLPDEKAITLLRKAQRAWVIFRDADAASHADAMRDGSAAPLLFYGQQTQLTRSRIKNLQRYLKDFGGR
;
A
#
# COMPACT_ATOMS: atom_id res chain seq x y z
N MET A 1 68.65 24.76 -6.58
CA MET A 1 67.90 24.85 -5.31
C MET A 1 66.74 23.85 -5.39
N LYS A 2 66.85 22.70 -4.72
CA LYS A 2 65.89 21.59 -4.76
C LYS A 2 64.89 21.76 -3.62
N ILE A 3 63.59 21.75 -3.89
CA ILE A 3 62.56 21.70 -2.85
C ILE A 3 61.99 20.27 -2.86
N SER A 4 62.20 19.57 -1.75
CA SER A 4 61.83 18.18 -1.52
C SER A 4 60.35 18.04 -1.14
N ILE A 5 59.75 16.94 -1.59
CA ILE A 5 58.44 16.41 -1.20
C ILE A 5 58.58 15.65 0.13
N LEU A 6 57.76 15.91 1.15
CA LEU A 6 57.50 15.00 2.31
C LEU A 6 56.26 15.48 3.11
N THR A 7 55.06 14.91 2.97
CA THR A 7 54.44 13.79 3.73
C THR A 7 53.42 14.22 4.81
N ILE A 8 52.13 14.00 4.49
CA ILE A 8 51.04 13.33 5.26
C ILE A 8 51.00 13.47 6.80
N PHE A 9 49.95 14.10 7.32
CA PHE A 9 49.17 13.72 8.53
C PHE A 9 47.72 14.11 8.23
N GLY A 10 46.79 13.19 8.04
CA GLY A 10 46.16 12.47 9.16
C GLY A 10 44.73 12.96 9.40
N GLY A 11 43.96 13.20 8.33
CA GLY A 11 42.53 13.49 8.44
C GLY A 11 41.74 12.19 8.38
N CYS A 12 41.71 11.44 9.49
CA CYS A 12 40.80 10.31 9.65
C CYS A 12 39.38 10.87 9.70
N THR A 13 38.75 10.99 8.52
CA THR A 13 37.32 11.22 8.42
C THR A 13 36.64 10.00 9.02
N LEU A 14 36.19 10.15 10.27
CA LEU A 14 35.38 9.17 10.96
C LEU A 14 34.09 8.99 10.15
N LEU A 15 34.08 8.03 9.24
CA LEU A 15 32.86 7.56 8.59
C LEU A 15 32.00 6.97 9.70
N LEU A 16 31.08 7.77 10.24
CA LEU A 16 29.98 7.29 11.05
C LEU A 16 29.14 6.40 10.14
N SER A 17 29.47 5.11 10.11
CA SER A 17 28.66 4.07 9.50
C SER A 17 27.33 4.05 10.24
N LEU A 18 26.36 4.85 9.77
CA LEU A 18 24.98 4.72 10.21
C LEU A 18 24.58 3.27 9.94
N PRO A 19 24.06 2.54 10.93
CA PRO A 19 23.67 1.15 10.73
C PRO A 19 22.61 1.12 9.64
N THR A 20 22.96 0.57 8.49
CA THR A 20 21.99 0.25 7.45
C THR A 20 21.02 -0.75 8.06
N LEU A 21 19.75 -0.37 8.24
CA LEU A 21 18.71 -1.31 8.63
C LEU A 21 18.54 -2.31 7.50
N ALA A 22 19.20 -3.48 7.63
CA ALA A 22 18.98 -4.60 6.74
C ALA A 22 17.63 -5.22 7.10
N GLN A 23 16.63 -5.03 6.22
CA GLN A 23 15.29 -5.61 6.40
C GLN A 23 15.21 -6.96 5.67
N SER A 24 14.65 -7.98 6.31
CA SER A 24 14.44 -9.28 5.66
C SER A 24 13.24 -9.24 4.70
N GLN A 25 13.25 -10.06 3.64
CA GLN A 25 12.10 -10.16 2.72
C GLN A 25 10.82 -10.63 3.46
N GLN A 26 10.98 -11.45 4.51
CA GLN A 26 9.87 -11.85 5.37
C GLN A 26 9.25 -10.66 6.12
N GLU A 27 10.08 -9.77 6.69
CA GLU A 27 9.60 -8.54 7.31
C GLU A 27 8.91 -7.62 6.31
N MET A 28 9.47 -7.47 5.10
CA MET A 28 8.82 -6.70 4.02
C MET A 28 7.44 -7.24 3.68
N ASN A 29 7.32 -8.57 3.52
CA ASN A 29 6.05 -9.23 3.22
C ASN A 29 5.03 -9.04 4.36
N SER A 30 5.48 -9.14 5.61
CA SER A 30 4.65 -8.92 6.80
C SER A 30 4.13 -7.47 6.86
N GLN A 31 5.02 -6.49 6.67
CA GLN A 31 4.66 -5.09 6.68
C GLN A 31 3.69 -4.72 5.54
N ALA A 32 3.86 -5.32 4.36
CA ALA A 32 2.93 -5.15 3.24
C ALA A 32 1.53 -5.69 3.58
N ARG A 33 1.46 -6.89 4.16
CA ARG A 33 0.20 -7.48 4.63
C ARG A 33 -0.50 -6.60 5.68
N GLU A 34 0.23 -6.10 6.67
CA GLU A 34 -0.35 -5.21 7.70
C GLU A 34 -0.81 -3.87 7.13
N SER A 35 -0.11 -3.37 6.10
CA SER A 35 -0.53 -2.17 5.38
C SER A 35 -1.84 -2.39 4.62
N PHE A 36 -2.00 -3.55 3.98
CA PHE A 36 -3.25 -3.93 3.35
C PHE A 36 -4.39 -4.05 4.36
N LYS A 37 -4.18 -4.77 5.48
CA LYS A 37 -5.19 -4.91 6.54
C LYS A 37 -5.71 -3.56 7.05
N ARG A 38 -4.82 -2.59 7.28
CA ARG A 38 -5.20 -1.23 7.69
C ARG A 38 -6.05 -0.53 6.63
N ALA A 39 -5.66 -0.62 5.36
CA ALA A 39 -6.43 -0.03 4.28
C ALA A 39 -7.81 -0.72 4.12
N ASP A 40 -7.90 -2.03 4.28
CA ASP A 40 -9.16 -2.76 4.18
C ASP A 40 -10.10 -2.44 5.36
N ALA A 41 -9.57 -2.26 6.57
CA ALA A 41 -10.34 -1.78 7.71
C ALA A 41 -10.92 -0.36 7.46
N GLU A 42 -10.10 0.54 6.91
CA GLU A 42 -10.55 1.88 6.51
C GLU A 42 -11.63 1.82 5.43
N LEU A 43 -11.45 0.98 4.41
CA LEU A 43 -12.43 0.75 3.35
C LEU A 43 -13.77 0.32 3.93
N ASN A 44 -13.78 -0.65 4.85
CA ASN A 44 -14.99 -1.13 5.49
C ASN A 44 -15.68 -0.04 6.33
N ALA A 45 -14.91 0.81 7.03
CA ALA A 45 -15.45 1.93 7.78
C ALA A 45 -16.12 2.98 6.85
N VAL A 46 -15.47 3.35 5.75
CA VAL A 46 -16.02 4.29 4.76
C VAL A 46 -17.24 3.69 4.06
N TYR A 47 -17.18 2.42 3.68
CA TYR A 47 -18.29 1.71 3.06
C TYR A 47 -19.55 1.72 3.93
N LYS A 48 -19.43 1.45 5.24
CA LYS A 48 -20.55 1.52 6.17
C LYS A 48 -21.18 2.92 6.22
N LYS A 49 -20.37 3.98 6.20
CA LYS A 49 -20.87 5.37 6.13
C LYS A 49 -21.65 5.63 4.85
N VAL A 50 -21.16 5.15 3.70
CA VAL A 50 -21.88 5.30 2.43
C VAL A 50 -23.22 4.58 2.47
N ILE A 51 -23.25 3.32 2.93
CA ILE A 51 -24.48 2.52 3.00
C ILE A 51 -25.55 3.22 3.85
N ALA A 52 -25.17 3.87 4.96
CA ALA A 52 -26.09 4.58 5.83
C ALA A 52 -26.70 5.86 5.21
N LEU A 53 -26.08 6.42 4.15
CA LEU A 53 -26.56 7.62 3.46
C LEU A 53 -27.40 7.34 2.21
N LEU A 54 -27.45 6.08 1.76
CA LEU A 54 -28.19 5.74 0.55
C LEU A 54 -29.71 5.80 0.81
N PRO A 55 -30.49 6.24 -0.18
CA PRO A 55 -31.89 6.62 0.02
C PRO A 55 -32.85 5.44 0.24
N ASP A 56 -32.51 4.26 -0.28
CA ASP A 56 -33.37 3.08 -0.24
C ASP A 56 -32.57 1.77 -0.38
N GLU A 57 -33.24 0.65 -0.14
CA GLU A 57 -32.62 -0.67 -0.19
C GLU A 57 -32.19 -1.09 -1.61
N LYS A 58 -32.81 -0.51 -2.65
CA LYS A 58 -32.41 -0.76 -4.04
C LYS A 58 -31.02 -0.17 -4.30
N ALA A 59 -30.77 1.07 -3.90
CA ALA A 59 -29.47 1.72 -3.99
C ALA A 59 -28.40 0.98 -3.18
N ILE A 60 -28.72 0.56 -1.95
CA ILE A 60 -27.85 -0.25 -1.10
C ILE A 60 -27.50 -1.58 -1.77
N THR A 61 -28.47 -2.27 -2.35
CA THR A 61 -28.29 -3.55 -3.04
C THR A 61 -27.36 -3.41 -4.25
N LEU A 62 -27.53 -2.35 -5.04
CA LEU A 62 -26.67 -2.06 -6.19
C LEU A 62 -25.22 -1.78 -5.74
N LEU A 63 -25.02 -0.97 -4.70
CA LEU A 63 -23.68 -0.70 -4.18
C LEU A 63 -23.03 -1.95 -3.60
N ARG A 64 -23.77 -2.78 -2.85
CA ARG A 64 -23.30 -4.09 -2.35
C ARG A 64 -22.82 -5.00 -3.49
N LYS A 65 -23.59 -5.08 -4.58
CA LYS A 65 -23.22 -5.87 -5.77
C LYS A 65 -21.93 -5.34 -6.40
N ALA A 66 -21.83 -4.02 -6.59
CA ALA A 66 -20.63 -3.40 -7.14
C ALA A 66 -19.40 -3.62 -6.24
N GLN A 67 -19.56 -3.52 -4.91
CA GLN A 67 -18.48 -3.73 -3.95
C GLN A 67 -17.96 -5.17 -3.97
N ARG A 68 -18.84 -6.17 -4.03
CA ARG A 68 -18.44 -7.58 -4.14
C ARG A 68 -17.69 -7.87 -5.43
N ALA A 69 -18.18 -7.36 -6.56
CA ALA A 69 -17.49 -7.50 -7.84
C ALA A 69 -16.10 -6.85 -7.81
N TRP A 70 -15.99 -5.68 -7.17
CA TRP A 70 -14.70 -5.00 -7.00
C TRP A 70 -13.70 -5.80 -6.16
N VAL A 71 -14.14 -6.51 -5.10
CA VAL A 71 -13.26 -7.38 -4.30
C VAL A 71 -12.68 -8.50 -5.16
N ILE A 72 -13.51 -9.16 -5.97
CA ILE A 72 -13.05 -10.21 -6.90
C ILE A 72 -12.01 -9.64 -7.88
N PHE A 73 -12.30 -8.47 -8.46
CA PHE A 73 -11.35 -7.78 -9.33
C PHE A 73 -10.03 -7.47 -8.61
N ARG A 74 -10.07 -6.90 -7.39
CA ARG A 74 -8.87 -6.54 -6.61
C ARG A 74 -7.97 -7.74 -6.41
N ASP A 75 -8.56 -8.86 -6.01
CA ASP A 75 -7.79 -10.05 -5.66
C ASP A 75 -7.20 -10.72 -6.91
N ALA A 76 -7.94 -10.74 -8.02
CA ALA A 76 -7.46 -11.22 -9.31
C ALA A 76 -6.34 -10.33 -9.90
N ASP A 77 -6.51 -9.01 -9.85
CA ASP A 77 -5.52 -8.05 -10.35
C ASP A 77 -4.23 -8.09 -9.52
N ALA A 78 -4.36 -8.17 -8.19
CA ALA A 78 -3.21 -8.33 -7.30
C ALA A 78 -2.45 -9.64 -7.55
N ALA A 79 -3.16 -10.74 -7.81
CA ALA A 79 -2.54 -12.02 -8.19
C ALA A 79 -1.80 -11.90 -9.53
N SER A 80 -2.43 -11.29 -10.54
CA SER A 80 -1.79 -11.04 -11.84
C SER A 80 -0.56 -10.15 -11.72
N HIS A 81 -0.57 -9.16 -10.83
CA HIS A 81 0.59 -8.28 -10.60
C HIS A 81 1.75 -9.02 -9.92
N ALA A 82 1.44 -9.87 -8.93
CA ALA A 82 2.44 -10.64 -8.20
C ALA A 82 3.13 -11.72 -9.05
N ASP A 83 2.49 -12.16 -10.14
CA ASP A 83 3.00 -13.16 -11.08
C ASP A 83 4.34 -12.75 -11.73
N ALA A 84 4.65 -11.45 -11.78
CA ALA A 84 5.96 -10.96 -12.20
C ALA A 84 7.12 -11.55 -11.37
N MET A 85 6.85 -12.00 -10.14
CA MET A 85 7.80 -12.63 -9.22
C MET A 85 7.37 -14.07 -8.88
N ARG A 86 6.78 -14.81 -9.84
CA ARG A 86 6.30 -16.18 -9.63
C ARG A 86 7.35 -17.04 -8.91
N ASP A 87 6.90 -17.76 -7.88
CA ASP A 87 7.70 -18.61 -6.99
C ASP A 87 8.85 -17.90 -6.23
N GLY A 88 8.94 -16.57 -6.36
CA GLY A 88 9.91 -15.72 -5.68
C GLY A 88 9.43 -15.24 -4.31
N SER A 89 10.38 -15.04 -3.39
CA SER A 89 10.11 -14.59 -2.02
C SER A 89 9.49 -13.18 -1.95
N ALA A 90 9.58 -12.40 -3.03
CA ALA A 90 9.00 -11.05 -3.16
C ALA A 90 7.55 -11.05 -3.71
N ALA A 91 7.00 -12.17 -4.17
CA ALA A 91 5.62 -12.21 -4.68
C ALA A 91 4.57 -11.69 -3.67
N PRO A 92 4.63 -12.03 -2.36
CA PRO A 92 3.67 -11.51 -1.39
C PRO A 92 3.75 -9.99 -1.21
N LEU A 93 4.95 -9.40 -1.32
CA LEU A 93 5.14 -7.94 -1.27
C LEU A 93 4.37 -7.26 -2.41
N LEU A 94 4.50 -7.76 -3.64
CA LEU A 94 3.79 -7.22 -4.80
C LEU A 94 2.27 -7.41 -4.66
N PHE A 95 1.84 -8.59 -4.22
CA PHE A 95 0.43 -8.90 -4.03
C PHE A 95 -0.24 -7.93 -3.05
N TYR A 96 0.28 -7.82 -1.82
CA TYR A 96 -0.29 -6.93 -0.80
C TYR A 96 -0.10 -5.45 -1.12
N GLY A 97 0.99 -5.09 -1.81
CA GLY A 97 1.20 -3.76 -2.34
C GLY A 97 0.07 -3.35 -3.30
N GLN A 98 -0.25 -4.20 -4.28
CA GLN A 98 -1.32 -3.95 -5.24
C GLN A 98 -2.70 -3.91 -4.56
N GLN A 99 -2.99 -4.86 -3.66
CA GLN A 99 -4.23 -4.83 -2.89
C GLN A 99 -4.39 -3.51 -2.11
N THR A 100 -3.30 -3.01 -1.50
CA THR A 100 -3.31 -1.73 -0.75
C THR A 100 -3.63 -0.56 -1.68
N GLN A 101 -2.97 -0.47 -2.84
CA GLN A 101 -3.18 0.60 -3.80
C GLN A 101 -4.62 0.64 -4.31
N LEU A 102 -5.14 -0.50 -4.76
CA LEU A 102 -6.52 -0.61 -5.23
C LEU A 102 -7.53 -0.28 -4.14
N THR A 103 -7.28 -0.73 -2.91
CA THR A 103 -8.13 -0.45 -1.75
C THR A 103 -8.19 1.04 -1.43
N ARG A 104 -7.04 1.75 -1.46
CA ARG A 104 -7.00 3.21 -1.28
C ARG A 104 -7.73 3.95 -2.39
N SER A 105 -7.61 3.50 -3.64
CA SER A 105 -8.39 4.06 -4.76
C SER A 105 -9.88 3.84 -4.58
N ARG A 106 -10.30 2.67 -4.08
CA ARG A 106 -11.71 2.39 -3.78
C ARG A 106 -12.25 3.24 -2.63
N ILE A 107 -11.46 3.49 -1.58
CA ILE A 107 -11.82 4.44 -0.52
C ILE A 107 -12.12 5.82 -1.11
N LYS A 108 -11.25 6.35 -1.98
CA LYS A 108 -11.48 7.63 -2.67
C LYS A 108 -12.77 7.62 -3.49
N ASN A 109 -13.08 6.50 -4.16
CA ASN A 109 -14.32 6.35 -4.91
C ASN A 109 -15.54 6.40 -3.99
N LEU A 110 -15.52 5.70 -2.85
CA LEU A 110 -16.60 5.71 -1.86
C LEU A 110 -16.75 7.07 -1.17
N GLN A 111 -15.66 7.79 -0.91
CA GLN A 111 -15.70 9.15 -0.37
C GLN A 111 -16.40 10.13 -1.32
N ARG A 112 -16.41 9.90 -2.64
CA ARG A 112 -17.21 10.72 -3.57
C ARG A 112 -18.71 10.50 -3.36
N TYR A 113 -19.16 9.27 -3.12
CA TYR A 113 -20.55 9.03 -2.72
C TYR A 113 -20.94 9.82 -1.47
N LEU A 114 -20.06 9.94 -0.47
CA LEU A 114 -20.35 10.75 0.72
C LEU A 114 -20.55 12.23 0.38
N LYS A 115 -19.86 12.76 -0.63
CA LYS A 115 -20.05 14.16 -1.07
C LYS A 115 -21.35 14.34 -1.85
N ASP A 116 -21.64 13.40 -2.76
CA ASP A 116 -22.81 13.48 -3.64
C ASP A 116 -24.14 13.25 -2.91
N PHE A 117 -24.11 12.46 -1.81
CA PHE A 117 -25.30 12.11 -1.02
C PHE A 117 -25.36 12.76 0.37
N GLY A 118 -24.22 13.21 0.93
CA GLY A 118 -24.15 13.78 2.29
C GLY A 118 -24.34 15.30 2.36
N GLY A 119 -24.50 15.98 1.22
CA GLY A 119 -24.83 17.41 1.15
C GLY A 119 -26.34 17.70 1.12
N ARG A 120 -27.19 16.74 1.50
CA ARG A 120 -28.64 16.88 1.58
C ARG A 120 -29.09 17.06 3.01
#